data_AF-A0A958W4D5-F1
#
_entry.id   AF-A0A958W4D5-F1
#
_cell.length_a   1.000
_cell.length_b   1.000
_cell.length_c   1.000
_cell.angle_alpha   90.00
_cell.angle_beta   90.00
_cell.angle_gamma   90.00
#
_symmetry.space_group_name_H-M   'P 1'
#
loop_
_entity.id
_entity.type
_entity.pdbx_description
1 polymer ?
#
loop_
_entity_poly.entity_id
_entity_poly.type
_entity_poly.pdbx_seq_one_letter_code
_entity_poly.pdbx_strand_id
1 'polypeptide(L)' 'MIRLLGILVLVLDVVVVLDIYRSNKDTEKKVLWILIVFFLPLLGPLLYYVVSRDR' A
#
# COMPACT_ATOMS: atom_id res chain seq x y z
N MET A 1 14.97 -6.53 -18.13
CA MET A 1 15.03 -5.26 -17.37
C MET A 1 13.75 -5.01 -16.56
N ILE A 2 12.54 -5.06 -17.16
CA ILE A 2 11.24 -4.86 -16.48
C ILE A 2 10.92 -5.87 -15.35
N ARG A 3 11.47 -7.09 -15.39
CA ARG A 3 11.22 -8.13 -14.38
C ARG A 3 11.63 -7.71 -12.96
N LEU A 4 12.69 -6.91 -12.82
CA LEU A 4 13.15 -6.42 -11.53
C LEU A 4 12.21 -5.34 -10.95
N LEU A 5 11.65 -4.50 -11.83
CA LEU A 5 10.66 -3.49 -11.44
C LEU A 5 9.37 -4.14 -10.94
N GLY A 6 8.88 -5.17 -11.61
CA GLY A 6 7.69 -5.90 -11.14
C GLY A 6 7.88 -6.53 -9.75
N ILE A 7 9.06 -7.08 -9.48
CA ILE A 7 9.39 -7.63 -8.15
C ILE A 7 9.45 -6.51 -7.11
N LEU A 8 10.06 -5.37 -7.43
CA LEU A 8 10.13 -4.22 -6.52
C LEU A 8 8.74 -3.73 -6.13
N VAL A 9 7.85 -3.61 -7.11
CA VAL A 9 6.44 -3.20 -6.89
C VAL A 9 5.73 -4.19 -5.99
N LEU A 10 5.87 -5.49 -6.26
CA LEU A 10 5.27 -6.55 -5.44
C LEU A 10 5.76 -6.50 -3.97
N VAL A 11 7.05 -6.27 -3.76
CA VAL A 11 7.61 -6.10 -2.40
C VAL A 11 7.03 -4.86 -1.73
N LEU A 12 6.91 -3.74 -2.45
CA LEU A 12 6.29 -2.51 -1.97
C LEU A 12 4.82 -2.73 -1.55
N ASP A 13 4.04 -3.41 -2.38
CA ASP A 13 2.65 -3.73 -2.09
C ASP A 13 2.52 -4.56 -0.81
N VAL A 14 3.34 -5.59 -0.65
CA VAL A 14 3.33 -6.42 0.58
C VAL A 14 3.69 -5.60 1.82
N VAL A 15 4.71 -4.75 1.74
CA VAL A 15 5.14 -3.90 2.85
C VAL A 15 4.01 -2.95 3.27
N VAL A 16 3.37 -2.29 2.29
CA VAL A 16 2.28 -1.35 2.57
C VAL A 16 1.05 -2.06 3.12
N VAL A 17 0.67 -3.22 2.59
CA VAL A 17 -0.45 -4.01 3.13
C VAL A 17 -0.19 -4.44 4.57
N LEU A 18 1.04 -4.85 4.90
CA LEU A 18 1.42 -5.16 6.28
C LEU A 18 1.35 -3.93 7.20
N ASP A 19 1.77 -2.78 6.71
CA ASP A 19 1.68 -1.52 7.47
C ASP A 19 0.22 -1.11 7.72
N ILE A 20 -0.64 -1.20 6.69
CA ILE A 20 -2.08 -0.98 6.82
C ILE A 20 -2.67 -1.93 7.88
N TYR A 21 -2.32 -3.22 7.81
CA TYR A 21 -2.83 -4.22 8.73
C TYR A 21 -2.40 -3.95 10.18
N ARG A 22 -1.15 -3.52 10.40
CA ARG A 22 -0.60 -3.17 11.72
C ARG A 22 -1.09 -1.83 12.27
N SER A 23 -1.59 -0.94 11.41
CA SER A 23 -2.06 0.37 11.85
C SER A 23 -3.29 0.28 12.78
N ASN A 24 -3.46 1.27 13.67
CA ASN A 24 -4.66 1.41 14.52
C ASN A 24 -5.89 2.00 13.78
N LYS A 25 -5.90 1.96 12.44
CA LYS A 25 -7.02 2.46 11.63
C LYS A 25 -8.22 1.53 11.76
N ASP A 26 -9.43 2.09 11.67
CA ASP A 26 -10.67 1.30 11.61
C ASP A 26 -10.63 0.28 10.46
N THR A 27 -11.29 -0.87 10.64
CA THR A 27 -11.30 -1.96 9.65
C THR A 27 -11.74 -1.51 8.25
N GLU A 28 -12.75 -0.64 8.16
CA GLU A 28 -13.23 -0.08 6.89
C GLU A 28 -12.13 0.70 6.15
N LYS A 29 -11.35 1.51 6.87
CA LYS A 29 -10.24 2.28 6.30
C LYS A 29 -9.10 1.37 5.86
N LYS A 30 -8.82 0.28 6.59
CA LYS A 30 -7.83 -0.71 6.18
C LYS A 30 -8.22 -1.36 4.85
N VAL A 31 -9.48 -1.79 4.73
CA VAL A 31 -10.00 -2.43 3.52
C VAL A 31 -9.94 -1.46 2.32
N LEU A 32 -10.34 -0.20 2.50
CA LEU A 32 -10.23 0.84 1.47
C LEU A 32 -8.79 1.03 1.00
N TRP A 33 -7.84 1.13 1.92
CA TRP A 33 -6.43 1.30 1.57
C TRP A 33 -5.84 0.09 0.86
N ILE A 34 -6.18 -1.13 1.29
CA ILE A 34 -5.75 -2.36 0.62
C ILE A 34 -6.31 -2.41 -0.81
N LEU A 35 -7.57 -2.05 -1.02
CA LEU A 35 -8.19 -1.95 -2.36
C LEU A 35 -7.44 -0.95 -3.25
N ILE A 36 -7.11 0.25 -2.73
CA ILE A 36 -6.38 1.28 -3.48
C ILE A 36 -5.00 0.77 -3.90
N VAL A 37 -4.25 0.15 -2.98
CA VAL A 37 -2.92 -0.42 -3.25
C VAL A 37 -3.02 -1.54 -4.29
N PHE A 38 -4.02 -2.42 -4.18
CA PHE A 38 -4.22 -3.53 -5.10
C PHE A 38 -4.54 -3.08 -6.54
N PHE A 39 -5.43 -2.09 -6.72
CA PHE A 39 -5.79 -1.59 -8.04
C PHE A 39 -4.76 -0.62 -8.63
N LEU A 40 -4.02 0.09 -7.77
CA LEU A 40 -2.98 1.04 -8.16
C LEU A 40 -1.64 0.65 -7.50
N PRO A 41 -0.94 -0.41 -7.95
CA PRO A 41 0.27 -0.91 -7.28
C PRO A 41 1.46 0.06 -7.33
N LEU A 42 1.45 1.05 -8.22
CA LEU A 42 2.47 2.11 -8.26
C LEU A 42 2.09 3.34 -7.44
N LEU A 43 0.84 3.80 -7.57
CA LEU A 43 0.38 5.05 -6.96
C LEU A 43 -0.23 4.84 -5.58
N GLY A 44 -0.84 3.69 -5.33
CA GLY A 44 -1.49 3.32 -4.08
C GLY A 44 -0.53 3.31 -2.89
N PRO A 45 0.63 2.63 -2.97
CA PRO A 45 1.69 2.73 -1.94
C PRO A 45 2.14 4.16 -1.67
N LEU A 46 2.30 4.96 -2.73
CA LEU A 46 2.73 6.36 -2.62
C LEU A 46 1.66 7.23 -1.94
N LEU A 47 0.39 7.09 -2.36
CA LEU A 47 -0.75 7.77 -1.77
C LEU A 47 -0.95 7.35 -0.31
N TYR A 48 -0.81 6.06 -0.01
CA TYR A 48 -0.88 5.56 1.36
C TYR A 48 0.16 6.24 2.22
N TYR A 49 1.41 6.32 1.77
CA TYR A 49 2.47 6.96 2.52
C TYR A 49 2.24 8.47 2.69
N VAL A 50 1.84 9.19 1.65
CA VAL A 50 1.63 10.65 1.74
C VAL A 50 0.42 10.99 2.62
N VAL A 51 -0.70 10.28 2.45
CA VAL A 51 -1.95 10.59 3.16
C VAL A 51 -1.98 9.99 4.56
N SER A 52 -1.36 8.83 4.78
CA SER A 52 -1.29 8.21 6.11
C SER A 52 -0.14 8.72 6.99
N ARG A 53 0.77 9.56 6.49
CA ARG A 53 1.87 10.14 7.28
C ARG A 53 1.42 11.15 8.34
N ASP A 54 0.21 11.70 8.21
CA ASP A 54 -0.33 12.73 9.13
C ASP A 54 -1.08 12.15 10.36
N ARG A 55 -0.95 10.86 10.67
CA ARG A 55 -1.57 10.22 11.85
C ARG A 55 -0.71 9.11 12.42
#